data_AF-A0A949GNJ1-F1
#
_entry.id   AF-A0A949GNJ1-F1
#
_cell.length_a   1.000
_cell.length_b   1.000
_cell.length_c   1.000
_cell.angle_alpha   90.00
_cell.angle_beta   90.00
_cell.angle_gamma   90.00
#
_symmetry.space_group_name_H-M   'P 1'
#
loop_
_entity.id
_entity.type
_entity.pdbx_description
1 polymer ?
#
loop_
_entity_poly.entity_id
_entity_poly.type
_entity_poly.pdbx_seq_one_letter_code
_entity_poly.pdbx_strand_id
1 'polypeptide(L)'
;MQATTILKARHPLLARLGALRGPRLQFLVVNGVFMVAALILMSFTLSSLSNSRREAETTEDTMLEVTTVETRMLDYEGAQYGYVLSGSTAFRDRIDADHRELTAAMAKLRYSVRNDPPQLKKFDTIVPLMQKRNALYAMLAKPEYRGEIGNSPAARYAKKISDDIRGNLWRILKAERAKRYLNSTGMITEAERSYWIAAGIVALAFLFGAFCLALPMDVKTAENGRSGDAT
;
A
#
# COMPACT_ATOMS: atom_id res chain seq x y z
N MET A 1 -36.59 -12.79 74.94
CA MET A 1 -35.18 -13.08 74.59
C MET A 1 -35.19 -14.38 73.80
N GLN A 2 -35.39 -14.45 72.48
CA GLN A 2 -34.71 -13.81 71.35
C GLN A 2 -33.18 -13.88 71.42
N ALA A 3 -32.62 -14.97 70.89
CA ALA A 3 -31.29 -15.01 70.32
C ALA A 3 -31.39 -15.79 68.99
N THR A 4 -31.66 -15.06 67.92
CA THR A 4 -31.66 -15.51 66.52
C THR A 4 -30.26 -15.93 66.12
N THR A 5 -30.03 -17.24 66.05
CA THR A 5 -28.82 -17.84 65.48
C THR A 5 -28.94 -17.82 63.96
N ILE A 6 -28.40 -16.77 63.32
CA ILE A 6 -28.35 -16.67 61.86
C ILE A 6 -27.34 -17.68 61.33
N LEU A 7 -27.88 -18.70 60.64
CA LEU A 7 -27.20 -19.79 59.96
C LEU A 7 -26.23 -19.23 58.89
N LYS A 8 -24.92 -19.23 59.20
CA LYS A 8 -23.85 -18.87 58.26
C LYS A 8 -23.58 -20.03 57.31
N ALA A 9 -24.47 -20.25 56.35
CA ALA A 9 -24.28 -21.21 55.27
C ALA A 9 -23.08 -20.77 54.39
N ARG A 10 -21.89 -21.28 54.69
CA ARG A 10 -20.70 -21.14 53.84
C ARG A 10 -20.96 -21.88 52.54
N HIS A 11 -21.29 -21.15 51.48
CA HIS A 11 -21.51 -21.72 50.15
C HIS A 11 -20.24 -22.47 49.65
N PRO A 12 -20.33 -23.77 49.34
CA PRO A 12 -19.19 -24.59 48.90
C PRO A 12 -18.61 -24.17 47.54
N LEU A 13 -19.30 -23.29 46.80
CA LEU A 13 -18.82 -22.72 45.53
C LEU A 13 -17.57 -21.85 45.70
N LEU A 14 -17.41 -21.16 46.84
CA LEU A 14 -16.23 -20.29 47.07
C LEU A 14 -14.96 -21.09 47.39
N ALA A 15 -15.08 -22.32 47.91
CA ALA A 15 -13.93 -23.18 48.19
C ALA A 15 -13.28 -23.73 46.91
N ARG A 16 -14.06 -23.96 45.84
CA ARG A 16 -13.54 -24.40 44.53
C ARG A 16 -12.79 -23.30 43.78
N LEU A 17 -13.09 -22.03 44.02
CA LEU A 17 -12.37 -20.90 43.42
C LEU A 17 -10.94 -20.75 43.97
N GLY A 18 -10.68 -21.19 45.21
CA GLY A 18 -9.33 -21.18 45.79
C GLY A 18 -8.35 -22.16 45.13
N ALA A 19 -8.86 -23.30 44.65
CA ALA A 19 -8.05 -24.33 43.99
C ALA A 19 -7.52 -23.91 42.60
N LEU A 20 -8.12 -22.89 41.97
CA LEU A 20 -7.68 -22.35 40.69
C LEU A 20 -6.51 -21.35 40.82
N ARG A 21 -6.13 -20.93 42.02
CA ARG A 21 -5.02 -19.98 42.24
C ARG A 21 -3.62 -20.60 42.26
N GLY A 22 -3.47 -21.83 41.77
CA GLY A 22 -2.18 -22.48 41.66
C GLY A 22 -1.25 -21.75 40.67
N PRO A 23 0.08 -21.76 40.91
CA PRO A 23 1.05 -21.07 40.05
C PRO A 23 0.95 -21.49 38.58
N ARG A 24 0.57 -22.74 38.31
CA ARG A 24 0.32 -23.29 36.97
C ARG A 24 -0.72 -22.51 36.15
N LEU A 25 -1.84 -22.13 36.77
CA LEU A 25 -2.88 -21.38 36.05
C LEU A 25 -2.38 -19.97 35.72
N GLN A 26 -1.65 -19.33 36.65
CA GLN A 26 -1.05 -18.01 36.40
C GLN A 26 -0.09 -18.05 35.21
N PHE A 27 0.75 -19.08 35.10
CA PHE A 27 1.66 -19.26 33.96
C PHE A 27 0.93 -19.52 32.63
N LEU A 28 -0.12 -20.35 32.63
CA LEU A 28 -0.95 -20.57 31.44
C LEU A 28 -1.63 -19.29 30.97
N VAL A 29 -2.15 -18.49 31.90
CA VAL A 29 -2.74 -17.18 31.57
C VAL A 29 -1.70 -16.25 30.98
N VAL A 30 -0.50 -16.16 31.57
CA VAL A 30 0.59 -15.34 31.04
C VAL A 30 1.00 -15.79 29.64
N ASN A 31 1.19 -17.10 29.42
CA ASN A 31 1.52 -17.64 28.09
C ASN A 31 0.41 -17.35 27.07
N GLY A 32 -0.86 -17.56 27.46
CA GLY A 32 -2.01 -17.22 26.63
C GLY A 32 -2.05 -15.73 26.25
N VAL A 33 -1.76 -14.83 27.20
CA VAL A 33 -1.66 -13.38 26.94
C VAL A 33 -0.52 -13.09 25.95
N PHE A 34 0.65 -13.73 26.10
CA PHE A 34 1.75 -13.58 25.16
C PHE A 34 1.39 -14.07 23.75
N MET A 35 0.70 -15.20 23.63
CA MET A 35 0.21 -15.70 22.34
C MET A 35 -0.77 -14.74 21.68
N VAL A 36 -1.74 -14.22 22.44
CA VAL A 36 -2.70 -13.23 21.93
C VAL A 36 -1.99 -11.95 21.50
N ALA A 37 -1.03 -11.47 22.28
CA ALA A 37 -0.23 -10.29 21.91
C ALA A 37 0.59 -10.52 20.62
N ALA A 38 1.19 -11.71 20.46
CA ALA A 38 1.92 -12.08 19.25
C ALA A 38 1.01 -12.11 18.01
N LEU A 39 -0.19 -12.68 18.14
CA LEU A 39 -1.18 -12.73 17.06
C LEU A 39 -1.65 -11.33 16.65
N ILE A 40 -1.91 -10.46 17.63
CA ILE A 40 -2.28 -9.06 17.37
C ILE A 40 -1.16 -8.35 16.61
N LEU A 41 0.10 -8.50 17.06
CA LEU A 41 1.25 -7.90 16.40
C LEU A 41 1.39 -8.39 14.95
N MET A 42 1.25 -9.69 14.72
CA MET A 42 1.30 -10.28 13.39
C MET A 42 0.18 -9.76 12.48
N SER A 43 -1.02 -9.56 13.02
CA SER A 43 -2.16 -8.98 12.28
C SER A 43 -1.86 -7.55 11.82
N PHE A 44 -1.21 -6.74 12.65
CA PHE A 44 -0.78 -5.39 12.26
C PHE A 44 0.26 -5.43 11.14
N THR A 45 1.29 -6.28 11.24
CA THR A 45 2.30 -6.44 10.19
C THR A 45 1.68 -6.86 8.85
N LEU A 46 0.73 -7.80 8.87
CA LEU A 46 0.05 -8.26 7.67
C LEU A 46 -0.76 -7.12 7.00
N SER A 47 -1.41 -6.29 7.80
CA SER A 47 -2.15 -5.12 7.31
C SER A 47 -1.22 -4.09 6.66
N SER A 48 -0.06 -3.81 7.27
CA SER A 48 0.94 -2.90 6.68
C SER A 48 1.46 -3.42 5.35
N LEU A 49 1.78 -4.71 5.25
CA LEU A 49 2.23 -5.34 4.00
C LEU A 49 1.16 -5.25 2.90
N SER A 50 -0.12 -5.47 3.24
CA SER A 50 -1.21 -5.33 2.27
C SER A 50 -1.35 -3.90 1.77
N ASN A 51 -1.20 -2.90 2.64
CA ASN A 51 -1.28 -1.49 2.25
C ASN A 51 -0.09 -1.10 1.37
N SER A 52 1.13 -1.46 1.76
CA SER A 52 2.34 -1.21 0.96
C SER A 52 2.28 -1.88 -0.41
N ARG A 53 1.71 -3.08 -0.49
CA ARG A 53 1.51 -3.77 -1.76
C ARG A 53 0.54 -3.01 -2.67
N ARG A 54 -0.62 -2.60 -2.15
CA ARG A 54 -1.60 -1.79 -2.92
C ARG A 54 -1.01 -0.47 -3.39
N GLU A 55 -0.20 0.17 -2.55
CA GLU A 55 0.50 1.40 -2.91
C GLU A 55 1.54 1.16 -4.01
N ALA A 56 2.33 0.08 -3.92
CA ALA A 56 3.29 -0.30 -4.94
C ALA A 56 2.62 -0.61 -6.28
N GLU A 57 1.50 -1.35 -6.26
CA GLU A 57 0.67 -1.64 -7.44
C GLU A 57 0.12 -0.33 -8.05
N THR A 58 -0.39 0.59 -7.23
CA THR A 58 -0.88 1.90 -7.71
C THR A 58 0.21 2.75 -8.35
N THR A 59 1.42 2.75 -7.78
CA THR A 59 2.58 3.45 -8.34
C THR A 59 3.01 2.83 -9.67
N GLU A 60 3.05 1.49 -9.76
CA GLU A 60 3.38 0.79 -11.00
C GLU A 60 2.36 1.07 -12.11
N ASP A 61 1.07 0.97 -11.81
CA ASP A 61 -0.01 1.30 -12.73
C ASP A 61 0.11 2.76 -13.21
N THR A 62 0.37 3.70 -12.30
CA THR A 62 0.55 5.11 -12.67
C THR A 62 1.75 5.31 -13.60
N MET A 63 2.88 4.63 -13.34
CA MET A 63 4.05 4.69 -14.21
C MET A 63 3.74 4.16 -15.61
N LEU A 64 3.01 3.03 -15.71
CA LEU A 64 2.59 2.44 -16.97
C LEU A 64 1.65 3.38 -17.76
N GLU A 65 0.69 4.00 -17.08
CA GLU A 65 -0.22 4.96 -17.70
C GLU A 65 0.51 6.22 -18.20
N VAL A 66 1.52 6.72 -17.48
CA VAL A 66 2.38 7.81 -17.97
C VAL A 66 3.10 7.41 -19.26
N THR A 67 3.72 6.24 -19.29
CA THR A 67 4.41 5.75 -20.50
C THR A 67 3.45 5.51 -21.65
N THR A 68 2.25 5.02 -21.37
CA THR A 68 1.19 4.82 -22.37
C THR A 68 0.77 6.16 -22.99
N VAL A 69 0.55 7.19 -22.18
CA VAL A 69 0.24 8.54 -22.67
C VAL A 69 1.37 9.08 -23.55
N GLU A 70 2.63 8.92 -23.15
CA GLU A 70 3.78 9.37 -23.94
C GLU A 70 3.85 8.66 -25.30
N THR A 71 3.68 7.34 -25.35
CA THR A 71 3.63 6.58 -26.61
C THR A 71 2.47 7.02 -27.50
N ARG A 72 1.25 7.11 -26.97
CA ARG A 72 0.08 7.53 -27.77
C ARG A 72 0.21 8.98 -28.26
N MET A 73 0.86 9.84 -27.50
CA MET A 73 1.16 11.19 -27.92
C MET A 73 2.15 11.21 -29.09
N LEU A 74 3.19 10.36 -29.07
CA LEU A 74 4.14 10.23 -30.16
C LEU A 74 3.48 9.69 -31.44
N ASP A 75 2.61 8.68 -31.33
CA ASP A 75 1.87 8.14 -32.46
C ASP A 75 0.97 9.21 -33.10
N TYR A 76 0.19 9.90 -32.27
CA TYR A 76 -0.68 10.99 -32.68
C TYR A 76 0.11 12.15 -33.32
N GLU A 77 1.26 12.53 -32.75
CA GLU A 77 2.17 13.52 -33.31
C GLU A 77 2.71 13.09 -34.68
N GLY A 78 3.10 11.82 -34.82
CA GLY A 78 3.55 11.25 -36.09
C GLY A 78 2.47 11.29 -37.16
N ALA A 79 1.22 10.95 -36.80
CA ALA A 79 0.09 11.02 -37.72
C ALA A 79 -0.20 12.46 -38.18
N GLN A 80 -0.17 13.42 -37.25
CA GLN A 80 -0.31 14.86 -37.56
C GLN A 80 0.79 15.34 -38.52
N TYR A 81 2.07 15.03 -38.23
CA TYR A 81 3.16 15.40 -39.14
C TYR A 81 3.01 14.76 -40.51
N GLY A 82 2.64 13.47 -40.56
CA GLY A 82 2.41 12.76 -41.82
C GLY A 82 1.32 13.42 -42.67
N TYR A 83 0.22 13.84 -42.04
CA TYR A 83 -0.86 14.56 -42.73
C TYR A 83 -0.41 15.93 -43.23
N VAL A 84 0.30 16.71 -42.41
CA VAL A 84 0.75 18.05 -42.81
C VAL A 84 1.79 17.97 -43.93
N LEU A 85 2.65 16.95 -43.94
CA LEU A 85 3.67 16.75 -44.98
C LEU A 85 3.07 16.26 -46.30
N SER A 86 2.20 15.27 -46.25
CA SER A 86 1.72 14.57 -47.46
C SER A 86 0.36 15.05 -47.96
N GLY A 87 -0.47 15.63 -47.07
CA GLY A 87 -1.88 15.88 -47.32
C GLY A 87 -2.74 14.61 -47.49
N SER A 88 -2.17 13.41 -47.27
CA SER A 88 -2.85 12.13 -47.52
C SER A 88 -3.96 11.87 -46.51
N THR A 89 -5.14 11.48 -46.99
CA THR A 89 -6.31 11.17 -46.16
C THR A 89 -6.08 9.98 -45.22
N ALA A 90 -5.17 9.06 -45.56
CA ALA A 90 -4.82 7.94 -44.68
C ALA A 90 -4.27 8.41 -43.32
N PHE A 91 -3.57 9.55 -43.29
CA PHE A 91 -3.12 10.12 -42.02
C PHE A 91 -4.26 10.80 -41.25
N ARG A 92 -5.31 11.29 -41.93
CA ARG A 92 -6.49 11.86 -41.27
C ARG A 92 -7.22 10.79 -40.44
N ASP A 93 -7.42 9.61 -41.01
CA ASP A 93 -8.06 8.50 -40.31
C ASP A 93 -7.24 8.07 -39.09
N ARG A 94 -5.91 8.05 -39.22
CA ARG A 94 -4.98 7.78 -38.11
C ARG A 94 -5.02 8.86 -37.04
N ILE A 95 -5.04 10.15 -37.41
CA ILE A 95 -5.18 11.27 -36.46
C ILE A 95 -6.42 11.07 -35.59
N ASP A 96 -7.55 10.72 -36.18
CA ASP A 96 -8.80 10.53 -35.43
C ASP A 96 -8.73 9.29 -34.52
N ALA A 97 -8.14 8.19 -34.98
CA ALA A 97 -7.93 6.99 -34.17
C ALA A 97 -6.98 7.25 -32.99
N ASP A 98 -5.79 7.77 -33.28
CA ASP A 98 -4.74 8.06 -32.30
C ASP A 98 -5.22 9.13 -31.29
N HIS A 99 -6.05 10.09 -31.71
CA HIS A 99 -6.67 11.07 -30.81
C HIS A 99 -7.60 10.42 -29.79
N ARG A 100 -8.44 9.45 -30.21
CA ARG A 100 -9.34 8.72 -29.30
C ARG A 100 -8.53 7.90 -28.30
N GLU A 101 -7.50 7.20 -28.78
CA GLU A 101 -6.62 6.39 -27.93
C GLU A 101 -5.85 7.24 -26.92
N LEU A 102 -5.28 8.37 -27.35
CA LEU A 102 -4.62 9.33 -26.48
C LEU A 102 -5.59 9.92 -25.43
N THR A 103 -6.81 10.25 -25.83
CA THR A 103 -7.85 10.75 -24.92
C THR A 103 -8.21 9.70 -23.86
N ALA A 104 -8.35 8.44 -24.25
CA ALA A 104 -8.58 7.34 -23.31
C ALA A 104 -7.41 7.14 -22.35
N ALA A 105 -6.17 7.15 -22.84
CA ALA A 105 -4.97 7.05 -22.01
C ALA A 105 -4.85 8.22 -21.01
N MET A 106 -5.15 9.45 -21.45
CA MET A 106 -5.19 10.62 -20.57
C MET A 106 -6.25 10.48 -19.48
N ALA A 107 -7.43 9.94 -19.80
CA ALA A 107 -8.48 9.70 -18.80
C ALA A 107 -8.04 8.66 -17.74
N LYS A 108 -7.38 7.58 -18.17
CA LYS A 108 -6.80 6.58 -17.25
C LYS A 108 -5.73 7.19 -16.36
N LEU A 109 -4.78 7.92 -16.93
CA LEU A 109 -3.74 8.59 -16.15
C LEU A 109 -4.35 9.57 -15.12
N ARG A 110 -5.35 10.35 -15.51
CA ARG A 110 -6.09 11.24 -14.58
C ARG A 110 -6.68 10.46 -13.41
N TYR A 111 -7.31 9.32 -13.71
CA TYR A 111 -7.90 8.45 -12.70
C TYR A 111 -6.84 7.91 -11.74
N SER A 112 -5.67 7.47 -12.24
CA SER A 112 -4.58 6.94 -11.43
C SER A 112 -3.99 8.00 -10.48
N VAL A 113 -3.85 9.25 -10.94
CA VAL A 113 -3.30 10.34 -10.10
C VAL A 113 -4.34 11.08 -9.25
N ARG A 114 -5.63 10.69 -9.28
CA ARG A 114 -6.72 11.46 -8.64
C ARG A 114 -6.58 11.61 -7.13
N ASN A 115 -5.93 10.63 -6.48
CA ASN A 115 -5.72 10.60 -5.03
C ASN A 115 -4.41 11.30 -4.61
N ASP A 116 -3.65 11.85 -5.56
CA ASP A 116 -2.43 12.63 -5.33
C ASP A 116 -2.63 14.06 -5.85
N PRO A 117 -3.06 15.01 -4.99
CA PRO A 117 -3.36 16.38 -5.42
C PRO A 117 -2.18 17.10 -6.10
N PRO A 118 -0.92 16.98 -5.62
CA PRO A 118 0.24 17.51 -6.33
C PRO A 118 0.40 16.98 -7.76
N GLN A 119 0.17 15.69 -7.99
CA GLN A 119 0.27 15.09 -9.33
C GLN A 119 -0.93 15.40 -10.21
N LEU A 120 -2.14 15.40 -9.65
CA LEU A 120 -3.34 15.83 -10.36
C LEU A 120 -3.19 17.27 -10.88
N LYS A 121 -2.65 18.18 -10.05
CA LYS A 121 -2.38 19.56 -10.48
C LYS A 121 -1.41 19.61 -11.66
N LYS A 122 -0.36 18.77 -11.67
CA LYS A 122 0.57 18.69 -12.82
C LYS A 122 -0.13 18.14 -14.05
N PHE A 123 -0.94 17.10 -13.90
CA PHE A 123 -1.74 16.53 -14.97
C PHE A 123 -2.70 17.56 -15.58
N ASP A 124 -3.38 18.36 -14.75
CA ASP A 124 -4.32 19.39 -15.22
C ASP A 124 -3.65 20.48 -16.07
N THR A 125 -2.32 20.68 -15.94
CA THR A 125 -1.58 21.58 -16.84
C THR A 125 -1.39 21.02 -18.25
N ILE A 126 -1.47 19.69 -18.42
CA ILE A 126 -1.23 19.02 -19.71
C ILE A 126 -2.40 19.24 -20.66
N VAL A 127 -3.65 19.21 -20.16
CA VAL A 127 -4.86 19.34 -20.97
C VAL A 127 -4.90 20.63 -21.82
N PRO A 128 -4.73 21.84 -21.25
CA PRO A 128 -4.73 23.06 -22.06
C PRO A 128 -3.53 23.13 -23.03
N LEU A 129 -2.38 22.56 -22.67
CA LEU A 129 -1.23 22.46 -23.57
C LEU A 129 -1.56 21.57 -24.77
N MET A 130 -2.23 20.43 -24.56
CA MET A 130 -2.65 19.53 -25.63
C MET A 130 -3.66 20.21 -26.57
N GLN A 131 -4.64 20.92 -26.04
CA GLN A 131 -5.60 21.68 -26.84
C GLN A 131 -4.91 22.74 -27.71
N LYS A 132 -3.99 23.50 -27.10
CA LYS A 132 -3.22 24.53 -27.80
C LYS A 132 -2.33 23.93 -28.89
N ARG A 133 -1.67 22.81 -28.61
CA ARG A 133 -0.89 22.04 -29.58
C ARG A 133 -1.77 21.62 -30.76
N ASN A 134 -2.94 21.04 -30.49
CA ASN A 134 -3.86 20.58 -31.53
C ASN A 134 -4.36 21.72 -32.42
N ALA A 135 -4.65 22.89 -31.84
CA ALA A 135 -5.02 24.08 -32.60
C ALA A 135 -3.92 24.53 -33.57
N LEU A 136 -2.64 24.45 -33.15
CA LEU A 136 -1.51 24.77 -34.03
C LEU A 136 -1.38 23.77 -35.20
N TYR A 137 -1.54 22.47 -34.95
CA TYR A 137 -1.53 21.47 -36.03
C TYR A 137 -2.72 21.60 -36.97
N ALA A 138 -3.90 21.96 -36.46
CA ALA A 138 -5.06 22.24 -37.30
C ALA A 138 -4.82 23.46 -38.23
N MET A 139 -4.08 24.46 -37.77
CA MET A 139 -3.64 25.58 -38.61
C MET A 139 -2.61 25.13 -39.66
N LEU A 140 -1.59 24.37 -39.25
CA LEU A 140 -0.55 23.85 -40.15
C LEU A 140 -1.10 22.89 -41.20
N ALA A 141 -2.22 22.21 -40.92
CA ALA A 141 -2.91 21.31 -41.85
C ALA A 141 -3.52 22.01 -43.08
N LYS A 142 -3.61 23.34 -43.10
CA LYS A 142 -4.11 24.10 -44.26
C LYS A 142 -3.15 23.95 -45.46
N PRO A 143 -3.66 23.92 -46.70
CA PRO A 143 -2.82 23.78 -47.90
C PRO A 143 -1.70 24.80 -48.02
N GLU A 144 -1.94 26.04 -47.53
CA GLU A 144 -1.00 27.17 -47.54
C GLU A 144 0.30 26.91 -46.76
N TYR A 145 0.29 26.01 -45.78
CA TYR A 145 1.46 25.71 -44.94
C TYR A 145 2.13 24.37 -45.27
N ARG A 146 1.70 23.68 -46.34
CA ARG A 146 2.28 22.40 -46.77
C ARG A 146 3.71 22.62 -47.27
N GLY A 147 4.64 21.76 -46.83
CA GLY A 147 6.06 21.83 -47.20
C GLY A 147 6.91 22.81 -46.37
N GLU A 148 6.29 23.75 -45.63
CA GLU A 148 7.03 24.74 -44.81
C GLU A 148 7.15 24.36 -43.33
N ILE A 149 6.75 23.15 -42.95
CA ILE A 149 6.65 22.71 -41.54
C ILE A 149 7.97 22.91 -40.79
N GLY A 150 9.11 22.58 -41.38
CA GLY A 150 10.40 22.68 -40.72
C GLY A 150 10.77 24.10 -40.27
N ASN A 151 10.28 25.12 -41.00
CA ASN A 151 10.66 26.52 -40.78
C ASN A 151 9.53 27.38 -40.21
N SER A 152 8.30 26.88 -40.18
CA SER A 152 7.14 27.62 -39.65
C SER A 152 7.31 27.91 -38.15
N PRO A 153 7.15 29.18 -37.72
CA PRO A 153 7.11 29.54 -36.30
C PRO A 153 6.07 28.74 -35.51
N ALA A 154 4.94 28.40 -36.13
CA ALA A 154 3.88 27.62 -35.50
C ALA A 154 4.30 26.17 -35.23
N ALA A 155 5.05 25.55 -36.14
CA ALA A 155 5.58 24.20 -35.94
C ALA A 155 6.63 24.16 -34.83
N ARG A 156 7.56 25.13 -34.79
CA ARG A 156 8.52 25.28 -33.68
C ARG A 156 7.81 25.46 -32.35
N TYR A 157 6.73 26.24 -32.33
CA TYR A 157 5.96 26.47 -31.12
C TYR A 157 5.16 25.23 -30.69
N ALA A 158 4.56 24.50 -31.63
CA ALA A 158 3.89 23.23 -31.37
C ALA A 158 4.86 22.20 -30.78
N LYS A 159 6.08 22.11 -31.32
CA LYS A 159 7.16 21.26 -30.77
C LYS A 159 7.52 21.65 -29.34
N LYS A 160 7.71 22.95 -29.06
CA LYS A 160 7.95 23.42 -27.68
C LYS A 160 6.83 22.99 -26.72
N ILE A 161 5.57 23.08 -27.15
CA ILE A 161 4.44 22.61 -26.34
C ILE A 161 4.47 21.08 -26.15
N SER A 162 4.84 20.31 -27.18
CA SER A 162 5.06 18.87 -27.04
C SER A 162 6.12 18.57 -25.96
N ASP A 163 7.24 19.29 -25.99
CA ASP A 163 8.32 19.15 -25.01
C ASP A 163 7.87 19.55 -23.59
N ASP A 164 7.05 20.60 -23.45
CA ASP A 164 6.45 21.01 -22.17
C ASP A 164 5.48 19.96 -21.61
N ILE A 165 4.68 19.33 -22.48
CA ILE A 165 3.79 18.22 -22.10
C ILE A 165 4.61 17.03 -21.60
N ARG A 166 5.62 16.59 -22.38
CA ARG A 166 6.53 15.51 -21.97
C ARG A 166 7.22 15.87 -20.67
N GLY A 167 7.72 17.09 -20.51
CA GLY A 167 8.33 17.56 -19.27
C GLY A 167 7.41 17.42 -18.05
N ASN A 168 6.10 17.66 -18.20
CA ASN A 168 5.13 17.42 -17.13
C ASN A 168 4.90 15.93 -16.84
N LEU A 169 4.80 15.09 -17.88
CA LEU A 169 4.74 13.63 -17.73
C LEU A 169 5.97 13.07 -17.00
N TRP A 170 7.17 13.53 -17.39
CA TRP A 170 8.43 13.15 -16.72
C TRP A 170 8.48 13.57 -15.25
N ARG A 171 7.87 14.70 -14.88
CA ARG A 171 7.77 15.12 -13.47
C ARG A 171 6.83 14.23 -12.65
N ILE A 172 5.76 13.71 -13.26
CA ILE A 172 4.85 12.73 -12.64
C ILE A 172 5.61 11.41 -12.47
N LEU A 173 6.23 10.91 -13.54
CA LEU A 173 7.03 9.68 -13.54
C LEU A 173 8.16 9.71 -12.51
N LYS A 174 8.88 10.84 -12.39
CA LYS A 174 9.95 11.01 -11.41
C LYS A 174 9.42 10.98 -9.97
N ALA A 175 8.23 11.55 -9.72
CA ALA A 175 7.61 11.52 -8.40
C ALA A 175 7.22 10.09 -8.01
N GLU A 176 6.61 9.33 -8.93
CA GLU A 176 6.25 7.93 -8.71
C GLU A 176 7.48 7.03 -8.48
N ARG A 177 8.56 7.23 -9.24
CA ARG A 177 9.84 6.52 -8.99
C ARG A 177 10.41 6.84 -7.61
N ALA A 178 10.32 8.10 -7.17
CA ALA A 178 10.79 8.49 -5.84
C ALA A 178 9.96 7.84 -4.72
N LYS A 179 8.63 7.79 -4.87
CA LYS A 179 7.75 7.05 -3.94
C LYS A 179 8.11 5.58 -3.87
N ARG A 180 8.27 4.91 -5.03
CA ARG A 180 8.67 3.51 -5.09
C ARG A 180 9.99 3.25 -4.35
N TYR A 181 10.97 4.13 -4.53
CA TYR A 181 12.27 4.03 -3.85
C TYR A 181 12.13 4.17 -2.33
N LEU A 182 11.36 5.15 -1.86
CA LEU A 182 11.11 5.35 -0.43
C LEU A 182 10.34 4.16 0.17
N ASN A 183 9.32 3.67 -0.52
CA ASN A 183 8.52 2.54 -0.06
C ASN A 183 9.35 1.25 -0.03
N SER A 184 10.17 1.00 -1.06
CA SER A 184 11.02 -0.19 -1.11
C SER A 184 12.09 -0.20 -0.01
N THR A 185 12.69 0.95 0.32
CA THR A 185 13.71 1.02 1.37
C THR A 185 13.08 0.95 2.76
N GLY A 186 11.95 1.63 2.97
CA GLY A 186 11.16 1.54 4.21
C GLY A 186 10.71 0.10 4.49
N MET A 187 10.14 -0.58 3.50
CA MET A 187 9.65 -1.96 3.63
C MET A 187 10.74 -2.94 4.08
N ILE A 188 11.97 -2.82 3.55
CA ILE A 188 13.08 -3.71 3.93
C ILE A 188 13.41 -3.50 5.42
N THR A 189 13.58 -2.25 5.83
CA THR A 189 13.95 -1.94 7.23
C THR A 189 12.84 -2.28 8.23
N GLU A 190 11.57 -2.08 7.86
CA GLU A 190 10.43 -2.44 8.71
C GLU A 190 10.23 -3.95 8.80
N ALA A 191 10.39 -4.67 7.68
CA ALA A 191 10.30 -6.12 7.65
C ALA A 191 11.40 -6.76 8.53
N GLU A 192 12.64 -6.27 8.46
CA GLU A 192 13.72 -6.75 9.33
C GLU A 192 13.41 -6.53 10.81
N ARG A 193 12.95 -5.33 11.19
CA ARG A 193 12.58 -5.03 12.59
C ARG A 193 11.41 -5.89 13.05
N SER A 194 10.37 -6.01 12.25
CA SER A 194 9.20 -6.84 12.58
C SER A 194 9.58 -8.30 12.72
N TYR A 195 10.48 -8.81 11.88
CA TYR A 195 10.98 -10.18 11.96
C TYR A 195 11.74 -10.43 13.26
N TRP A 196 12.68 -9.54 13.63
CA TRP A 196 13.44 -9.69 14.88
C TRP A 196 12.56 -9.59 16.13
N ILE A 197 11.57 -8.71 16.14
CA ILE A 197 10.61 -8.61 17.24
C ILE A 197 9.78 -9.89 17.35
N ALA A 198 9.23 -10.40 16.23
CA ALA A 198 8.46 -11.62 16.23
C ALA A 198 9.30 -12.83 16.68
N ALA A 199 10.52 -12.97 16.15
CA ALA A 199 11.46 -14.01 16.55
C ALA A 199 11.78 -13.94 18.06
N GLY A 200 11.98 -12.73 18.59
CA GLY A 200 12.21 -12.49 20.02
C GLY A 200 11.03 -12.90 20.90
N ILE A 201 9.79 -12.56 20.50
CA ILE A 201 8.58 -12.96 21.23
C ILE A 201 8.42 -14.47 21.24
N VAL A 202 8.60 -15.13 20.09
CA VAL A 202 8.51 -16.59 19.97
C VAL A 202 9.58 -17.26 20.84
N ALA A 203 10.84 -16.81 20.76
CA ALA A 203 11.92 -17.33 21.58
C ALA A 203 11.64 -17.19 23.09
N LEU A 204 11.13 -16.02 23.51
CA LEU A 204 10.79 -15.76 24.91
C LEU A 204 9.62 -16.65 25.39
N ALA A 205 8.61 -16.86 24.54
CA ALA A 205 7.51 -17.77 24.84
C ALA A 205 7.99 -19.23 25.01
N PHE A 206 8.92 -19.69 24.16
CA PHE A 206 9.53 -21.02 24.30
C PHE A 206 10.37 -21.14 25.57
N LEU A 207 11.23 -20.16 25.86
CA LEU A 207 12.06 -20.16 27.08
C LEU A 207 11.19 -20.16 28.34
N PHE A 208 10.12 -19.36 28.35
CA PHE A 208 9.19 -19.31 29.48
C PHE A 208 8.42 -20.62 29.64
N GLY A 209 7.97 -21.23 28.53
CA GLY A 209 7.34 -22.54 28.55
C GLY A 209 8.26 -23.64 29.07
N ALA A 210 9.52 -23.67 28.62
CA ALA A 210 10.51 -24.63 29.09
C ALA A 210 10.84 -24.44 30.58
N PHE A 211 10.99 -23.19 31.03
CA PHE A 211 11.19 -22.86 32.44
C PHE A 211 10.03 -23.33 33.33
N CYS A 212 8.78 -23.17 32.85
CA CYS A 212 7.60 -23.65 33.57
C CYS A 212 7.57 -25.18 33.73
N LEU A 213 8.09 -25.93 32.74
CA LEU A 213 8.18 -27.40 32.80
C LEU A 213 9.30 -27.88 33.73
N ALA A 214 10.36 -27.08 33.92
CA ALA A 214 11.53 -27.45 34.71
C ALA A 214 11.38 -27.25 36.23
N LEU A 215 10.39 -26.47 36.69
CA LEU A 215 10.22 -26.21 38.11
C LEU A 215 9.75 -27.48 38.86
N PRO A 216 10.52 -27.97 39.85
CA PRO A 216 10.18 -29.20 40.57
C PRO A 216 8.89 -28.98 41.34
N MET A 217 7.92 -29.86 41.10
CA MET A 217 6.68 -29.90 41.85
C MET A 217 6.94 -30.57 43.18
N ASP A 218 7.35 -29.78 44.16
CA ASP A 218 7.31 -30.21 45.54
C ASP A 218 5.85 -30.25 45.98
N VAL A 219 5.13 -31.27 45.51
CA VAL A 219 3.86 -31.69 46.10
C VAL A 219 4.27 -32.20 47.47
N LYS A 220 4.27 -31.31 48.47
CA LYS A 220 4.18 -31.74 49.86
C LYS A 220 2.94 -32.60 49.92
N THR A 221 3.14 -33.91 49.81
CA THR A 221 2.28 -34.91 50.39
C THR A 221 2.14 -34.47 51.83
N ALA A 222 1.05 -33.76 52.10
CA ALA A 222 0.48 -33.74 53.43
C ALA A 222 0.06 -35.19 53.69
N GLU A 223 1.06 -36.03 53.98
CA GLU A 223 0.89 -37.20 54.81
C GLU A 223 0.19 -36.68 56.06
N ASN A 224 -1.13 -36.78 56.05
CA ASN A 224 -1.87 -37.66 56.95
C ASN A 224 -1.02 -38.22 58.09
N GLY A 225 -0.50 -37.34 58.96
CA GLY A 225 -0.15 -37.66 60.35
C GLY A 225 -1.42 -37.89 61.17
N ARG A 226 -2.32 -38.76 60.67
CA ARG A 226 -3.59 -39.12 61.30
C ARG A 226 -3.76 -40.63 61.24
N SER A 227 -2.81 -41.34 61.84
CA SER A 227 -2.84 -42.78 62.16
C SER A 227 -1.51 -43.11 62.84
N GLY A 228 -1.39 -43.70 64.03
CA GLY A 228 -2.28 -43.96 65.18
C GLY A 228 -1.46 -43.53 66.42
N ASP A 229 -1.66 -43.91 67.66
CA ASP A 229 -2.60 -44.71 68.46
C ASP A 229 -2.30 -44.17 69.88
N ALA A 230 -3.24 -43.77 70.74
CA ALA A 230 -4.26 -44.61 71.37
C ALA A 230 -3.71 -45.95 71.88
N THR A 231 -2.75 -45.91 72.81
CA THR A 231 -2.67 -46.79 74.00
C THR A 231 -1.68 -46.24 75.00
#